data_AF-B4MH16-F1
#
_entry.id   AF-B4MH16-F1
#
_cell.length_a   1.000
_cell.length_b   1.000
_cell.length_c   1.000
_cell.angle_alpha   90.00
_cell.angle_beta   90.00
_cell.angle_gamma   90.00
#
_symmetry.space_group_name_H-M   'P 1'
#
loop_
_entity.id
_entity.type
_entity.pdbx_description
1 polymer ?
#
loop_
_entity_poly.entity_id
_entity_poly.type
_entity_poly.pdbx_seq_one_letter_code
_entity_poly.pdbx_strand_id
1 'polypeptide(L)'
;MGSSSWALLVLGVFLVQSTADIPGCNYFDTVKLTQEQQLENGSYRYRNVIIPKEKTGIYDYRISLDGKMQMASNYTRGCVCHVKSCIPFCCDPHEFLVDALLNVTLFNGTETEINLRKDFLVQPVYEEFCDFIGLNSSLDHQWTLFENGILFKHTNNHNKNKGRYCLVPLAVNDDVYKLGAHYLAESSSTKSTITLPDALRVISIFCMIITIATYLYFPKFRSVYDKCCICYFFCLAVSFTLLWCELFFIFISGYIGYYTVMATFLWLLMINFTLWKKFKNLGIAFKLFFRLFAITGVSWLLEIIAFLCSINNFGVTQLIDIITSAQGILLFFVSVLKKEVIKAFNERVEKRKSGNSNDYINATDS
;
A
#
# COMPACT_ATOMS: atom_id res chain seq x y z
N MET A 1 45.08 21.23 11.69
CA MET A 1 45.13 20.56 13.02
C MET A 1 44.65 21.56 14.05
N GLY A 2 43.55 21.21 14.75
CA GLY A 2 43.07 21.84 15.98
C GLY A 2 42.40 23.21 15.81
N SER A 3 41.27 23.53 16.42
CA SER A 3 40.38 22.77 17.29
C SER A 3 39.17 23.68 17.57
N SER A 4 37.96 23.13 17.39
CA SER A 4 36.78 23.30 18.25
C SER A 4 36.71 24.53 19.18
N SER A 5 35.72 25.40 18.97
CA SER A 5 35.02 26.13 20.05
C SER A 5 33.95 27.08 19.50
N TRP A 6 32.81 26.55 19.04
CA TRP A 6 31.53 27.28 19.00
C TRP A 6 30.37 26.26 19.08
N ALA A 7 30.23 25.63 20.24
CA ALA A 7 29.12 24.73 20.55
C ALA A 7 28.57 25.04 21.94
N LEU A 8 28.13 26.28 22.16
CA LEU A 8 27.35 26.69 23.33
C LEU A 8 26.47 27.88 22.94
N LEU A 9 25.22 27.88 23.45
CA LEU A 9 24.06 28.75 23.13
C LEU A 9 23.20 28.12 22.01
N VAL A 10 22.08 27.46 22.27
CA VAL A 10 20.99 27.79 23.19
C VAL A 10 20.33 26.49 23.68
N LEU A 11 20.63 26.09 24.91
CA LEU A 11 19.77 25.20 25.71
C LEU A 11 18.63 26.06 26.27
N GLY A 12 17.68 26.37 25.39
CA GLY A 12 16.40 26.95 25.75
C GLY A 12 15.48 25.81 26.19
N VAL A 13 15.29 25.71 27.50
CA VAL A 13 14.32 24.84 28.15
C VAL A 13 12.93 25.15 27.59
N PHE A 14 12.47 24.33 26.65
CA PHE A 14 11.05 24.00 26.56
C PHE A 14 10.89 22.60 27.12
N LEU A 15 10.70 22.52 28.44
CA LEU A 15 9.92 21.44 29.00
C LEU A 15 8.50 21.63 28.49
N VAL A 16 8.19 21.15 27.28
CA VAL A 16 6.82 20.81 26.96
C VAL A 16 6.54 19.53 27.74
N GLN A 17 6.15 19.70 29.00
CA GLN A 17 5.45 18.65 29.72
C GLN A 17 4.03 18.57 29.13
N SER A 18 3.84 17.81 28.04
CA SER A 18 2.51 17.26 27.75
C SER A 18 2.39 15.90 28.40
N THR A 19 2.16 15.89 29.72
CA THR A 19 1.65 14.69 30.39
C THR A 19 0.18 14.91 30.70
N ALA A 20 -0.69 14.48 29.80
CA ALA A 20 -2.05 14.15 30.18
C ALA A 20 -2.62 12.98 29.36
N ASP A 21 -1.79 11.96 29.15
CA ASP A 21 -2.31 10.59 28.96
C ASP A 21 -3.03 10.15 30.23
N ILE A 22 -4.20 9.53 30.09
CA ILE A 22 -4.95 8.99 31.22
C ILE A 22 -4.16 7.78 31.78
N PRO A 23 -3.68 7.82 33.03
CA PRO A 23 -2.82 6.78 33.57
C PRO A 23 -3.56 5.44 33.63
N GLY A 24 -2.95 4.41 33.04
CA GLY A 24 -3.49 3.06 33.01
C GLY A 24 -4.66 2.85 32.04
N CYS A 25 -4.95 3.79 31.13
CA CYS A 25 -5.97 3.61 30.08
C CYS A 25 -5.32 3.50 28.70
N ASN A 26 -5.69 2.47 27.93
CA ASN A 26 -5.25 2.34 26.54
C ASN A 26 -5.94 3.40 25.67
N TYR A 27 -5.23 3.97 24.68
CA TYR A 27 -5.83 4.91 23.72
C TYR A 27 -7.10 4.37 23.06
N PHE A 28 -7.14 3.09 22.71
CA PHE A 28 -8.32 2.46 22.08
C PHE A 28 -9.50 2.24 23.06
N ASP A 29 -9.29 2.41 24.36
CA ASP A 29 -10.33 2.39 25.40
C ASP A 29 -10.88 3.80 25.70
N THR A 30 -10.42 4.82 24.97
CA THR A 30 -10.84 6.23 25.14
C THR A 30 -11.73 6.72 24.01
N VAL A 31 -12.53 7.75 24.28
CA VAL A 31 -13.35 8.47 23.29
C VAL A 31 -13.01 9.96 23.29
N LYS A 32 -13.19 10.62 22.15
CA LYS A 32 -13.09 12.08 22.06
C LYS A 32 -14.32 12.71 22.73
N LEU A 33 -14.09 13.70 23.59
CA LEU A 33 -15.12 14.41 24.32
C LEU A 33 -15.26 15.84 23.81
N THR A 34 -16.49 16.36 23.78
CA THR A 34 -16.79 17.75 23.43
C THR A 34 -17.16 18.56 24.67
N GLN A 35 -17.07 19.89 24.60
CA GLN A 35 -17.42 20.77 25.72
C GLN A 35 -18.92 20.69 26.07
N GLU A 36 -19.78 20.48 25.08
CA GLU A 36 -21.24 20.30 25.27
C GLU A 36 -21.59 19.10 26.15
N GLN A 37 -20.69 18.12 26.25
CA GLN A 37 -20.87 16.93 27.07
C GLN A 37 -20.46 17.15 28.54
N GLN A 38 -19.85 18.28 28.87
CA GLN A 38 -19.35 18.54 30.22
C GLN A 38 -20.49 18.93 31.16
N LEU A 39 -20.57 18.23 32.29
CA LEU A 39 -21.50 18.50 33.38
C LEU A 39 -20.89 19.55 34.33
N GLU A 40 -21.74 20.21 35.11
CA GLU A 40 -21.31 21.28 36.05
C GLU A 40 -20.28 20.81 37.09
N ASN A 41 -20.32 19.52 37.46
CA ASN A 41 -19.36 18.89 38.37
C ASN A 41 -18.00 18.56 37.71
N GLY A 42 -17.83 18.90 36.42
CA GLY A 42 -16.62 18.64 35.64
C GLY A 42 -16.50 17.22 35.07
N SER A 43 -17.48 16.34 35.31
CA SER A 43 -17.59 15.04 34.63
C SER A 43 -18.16 15.21 33.22
N TYR A 44 -18.06 14.18 32.38
CA TYR A 44 -18.58 14.24 31.01
C TYR A 44 -19.68 13.20 30.80
N ARG A 45 -20.79 13.60 30.19
CA ARG A 45 -21.85 12.70 29.73
C ARG A 45 -21.60 12.32 28.28
N TYR A 46 -21.16 11.08 28.05
CA TYR A 46 -21.00 10.51 26.72
C TYR A 46 -22.07 9.44 26.50
N ARG A 47 -23.02 9.70 25.59
CA ARG A 47 -24.22 8.87 25.40
C ARG A 47 -24.95 8.67 26.75
N ASN A 48 -25.15 7.43 27.19
CA ASN A 48 -25.81 7.09 28.46
C ASN A 48 -24.82 6.79 29.59
N VAL A 49 -23.54 7.16 29.44
CA VAL A 49 -22.48 6.90 30.43
C VAL A 49 -21.91 8.22 30.94
N ILE A 50 -21.74 8.31 32.26
CA ILE A 50 -21.07 9.45 32.91
C ILE A 50 -19.62 9.05 33.16
N ILE A 51 -18.69 9.80 32.56
CA ILE A 51 -17.25 9.62 32.69
C ILE A 51 -16.75 10.59 33.77
N PRO A 52 -16.23 10.08 34.90
CA PRO A 52 -15.68 10.92 35.96
C PRO A 52 -14.51 11.76 35.46
N LYS A 53 -14.30 12.94 36.05
CA LYS A 53 -13.23 13.88 35.66
C LYS A 53 -11.84 13.22 35.77
N GLU A 54 -11.67 12.33 36.74
CA GLU A 54 -10.43 11.60 37.01
C GLU A 54 -10.06 10.62 35.88
N LYS A 55 -11.04 10.24 35.04
CA LYS A 55 -10.87 9.37 33.87
C LYS A 55 -10.81 10.17 32.56
N THR A 56 -10.47 11.45 32.62
CA THR A 56 -10.31 12.33 31.45
C THR A 56 -8.90 12.88 31.35
N GLY A 57 -8.45 13.17 30.13
CA GLY A 57 -7.10 13.66 29.83
C GLY A 57 -7.08 14.49 28.56
N ILE A 58 -6.02 15.28 28.39
CA ILE A 58 -5.81 16.13 27.21
C ILE A 58 -4.76 15.46 26.33
N TYR A 59 -5.12 15.22 25.07
CA TYR A 59 -4.29 14.57 24.08
C TYR A 59 -3.89 15.58 23.00
N ASP A 60 -2.61 15.53 22.61
CA ASP A 60 -1.99 16.30 21.52
C ASP A 60 -1.60 15.38 20.34
N TYR A 61 -2.06 14.12 20.35
CA TYR A 61 -1.80 13.14 19.32
C TYR A 61 -3.00 12.24 19.07
N ARG A 62 -3.06 11.65 17.87
CA ARG A 62 -4.00 10.60 17.48
C ARG A 62 -3.23 9.34 17.08
N ILE A 63 -3.71 8.17 17.47
CA ILE A 63 -3.16 6.89 16.99
C ILE A 63 -3.99 6.42 15.80
N SER A 64 -3.35 6.26 14.66
CA SER A 64 -3.94 5.65 13.46
C SER A 64 -4.18 4.16 13.67
N LEU A 65 -5.01 3.57 12.82
CA LEU A 65 -5.36 2.14 12.84
C LEU A 65 -4.15 1.21 12.66
N ASP A 66 -3.09 1.72 12.04
CA ASP A 66 -1.80 1.05 11.88
C ASP A 66 -0.93 1.12 13.16
N GLY A 67 -1.43 1.70 14.25
CA GLY A 67 -0.68 1.92 15.49
C GLY A 67 0.33 3.08 15.43
N LYS A 68 0.34 3.85 14.35
CA LYS A 68 1.23 5.03 14.20
C LYS A 68 0.64 6.25 14.90
N MET A 69 1.47 6.93 15.69
CA MET A 69 1.13 8.19 16.33
C MET A 69 1.22 9.35 15.32
N GLN A 70 0.21 10.21 15.29
CA GLN A 70 0.18 11.43 14.49
C GLN A 70 -0.11 12.62 15.41
N MET A 71 0.57 13.75 15.19
CA MET A 71 0.32 14.97 15.96
C MET A 71 -1.08 15.52 15.68
N ALA A 72 -1.75 16.05 16.70
CA ALA A 72 -3.07 16.65 16.61
C ALA A 72 -3.16 17.92 17.48
N SER A 73 -4.11 18.80 17.19
CA SER A 73 -4.42 19.94 18.04
C SER A 73 -5.02 19.46 19.37
N ASN A 74 -4.61 20.02 20.51
CA ASN A 74 -5.06 19.62 21.84
C ASN A 74 -6.57 19.40 21.95
N TYR A 75 -6.96 18.24 22.46
CA TYR A 75 -8.35 17.85 22.64
C TYR A 75 -8.54 16.92 23.84
N THR A 76 -9.73 16.96 24.43
CA THR A 76 -10.04 16.13 25.60
C THR A 76 -10.51 14.74 25.17
N ARG A 77 -9.98 13.71 25.84
CA ARG A 77 -10.46 12.33 25.73
C ARG A 77 -10.87 11.80 27.10
N GLY A 78 -11.75 10.81 27.11
CA GLY A 78 -12.22 10.12 28.32
C GLY A 78 -12.10 8.61 28.20
N CYS A 79 -11.63 7.95 29.25
CA CYS A 79 -11.49 6.50 29.34
C CYS A 79 -12.83 5.82 29.64
N VAL A 80 -13.68 5.73 28.63
CA VAL A 80 -15.04 5.23 28.79
C VAL A 80 -15.10 3.73 29.05
N CYS A 81 -14.14 2.95 28.54
CA CYS A 81 -14.16 1.49 28.64
C CYS A 81 -13.81 0.95 30.03
N HIS A 82 -13.25 1.81 30.89
CA HIS A 82 -13.09 1.54 32.32
C HIS A 82 -14.36 1.82 33.14
N VAL A 83 -15.41 2.40 32.53
CA VAL A 83 -16.69 2.68 33.18
C VAL A 83 -17.75 1.70 32.68
N LYS A 84 -17.76 1.40 31.38
CA LYS A 84 -18.64 0.41 30.75
C LYS A 84 -17.85 -0.38 29.71
N SER A 85 -17.96 -1.70 29.69
CA SER A 85 -17.27 -2.55 28.72
C SER A 85 -17.55 -2.09 27.28
N CYS A 86 -16.50 -1.96 26.47
CA CYS A 86 -16.60 -1.51 25.08
C CYS A 86 -16.28 -2.61 24.09
N ILE A 87 -16.90 -2.52 22.92
CA ILE A 87 -16.58 -3.37 21.77
C ILE A 87 -16.32 -2.48 20.54
N PRO A 88 -15.20 -2.68 19.83
CA PRO A 88 -14.89 -1.93 18.62
C PRO A 88 -15.76 -2.42 17.45
N PHE A 89 -16.57 -1.53 16.91
CA PHE A 89 -17.27 -1.75 15.64
C PHE A 89 -16.59 -0.94 14.55
N CYS A 90 -16.56 -1.45 13.32
CA CYS A 90 -15.91 -0.69 12.25
C CYS A 90 -16.66 0.64 12.01
N CYS A 91 -17.98 0.60 12.14
CA CYS A 91 -18.88 1.71 11.85
C CYS A 91 -19.94 1.85 12.92
N ASP A 92 -20.60 3.01 12.99
CA ASP A 92 -21.70 3.19 13.92
C ASP A 92 -22.92 2.38 13.45
N PRO A 93 -23.36 1.37 14.21
CA PRO A 93 -24.41 0.45 13.78
C PRO A 93 -25.79 0.90 14.27
N HIS A 94 -26.01 2.21 14.49
CA HIS A 94 -27.16 2.80 15.19
C HIS A 94 -28.54 2.20 14.80
N GLU A 95 -28.73 1.71 13.58
CA GLU A 95 -29.98 1.07 13.10
C GLU A 95 -29.97 -0.48 13.12
N PHE A 96 -28.81 -1.14 13.08
CA PHE A 96 -28.69 -2.59 12.83
C PHE A 96 -28.52 -3.44 14.10
N LEU A 97 -28.35 -2.81 15.26
CA LEU A 97 -28.03 -3.49 16.52
C LEU A 97 -29.27 -3.82 17.38
N VAL A 98 -30.45 -3.92 16.74
CA VAL A 98 -31.68 -4.36 17.39
C VAL A 98 -31.56 -5.87 17.61
N ASP A 99 -31.37 -6.26 18.87
CA ASP A 99 -31.35 -7.66 19.35
C ASP A 99 -30.19 -8.57 18.91
N ALA A 100 -29.02 -7.98 18.61
CA ALA A 100 -27.80 -8.75 18.39
C ALA A 100 -27.32 -9.42 19.70
N LEU A 101 -27.72 -10.68 19.88
CA LEU A 101 -27.24 -11.58 20.93
C LEU A 101 -25.90 -12.20 20.49
N LEU A 102 -24.91 -12.15 21.36
CA LEU A 102 -23.59 -12.72 21.10
C LEU A 102 -23.12 -13.59 22.26
N ASN A 103 -22.61 -14.78 21.94
CA ASN A 103 -21.94 -15.63 22.92
C ASN A 103 -20.56 -15.05 23.24
N VAL A 104 -20.37 -14.67 24.49
CA VAL A 104 -19.09 -14.20 25.03
C VAL A 104 -18.58 -15.25 25.99
N THR A 105 -17.29 -15.59 25.89
CA THR A 105 -16.64 -16.54 26.78
C THR A 105 -16.07 -15.79 27.98
N LEU A 106 -16.51 -16.18 29.19
CA LEU A 106 -15.94 -15.67 30.44
C LEU A 106 -14.54 -16.28 30.68
N PHE A 107 -13.77 -15.67 31.58
CA PHE A 107 -12.48 -16.20 32.02
C PHE A 107 -12.56 -17.62 32.58
N ASN A 108 -13.71 -18.01 33.11
CA ASN A 108 -13.98 -19.35 33.62
C ASN A 108 -14.26 -20.39 32.51
N GLY A 109 -14.21 -19.98 31.24
CA GLY A 109 -14.47 -20.84 30.07
C GLY A 109 -15.95 -21.08 29.77
N THR A 110 -16.85 -20.53 30.57
CA THR A 110 -18.30 -20.60 30.34
C THR A 110 -18.72 -19.59 29.28
N GLU A 111 -19.64 -19.97 28.39
CA GLU A 111 -20.25 -19.05 27.43
C GLU A 111 -21.55 -18.46 27.99
N THR A 112 -21.70 -17.14 27.86
CA THR A 112 -22.95 -16.45 28.17
C THR A 112 -23.39 -15.62 26.97
N GLU A 113 -24.69 -15.65 26.72
CA GLU A 113 -25.31 -14.83 25.69
C GLU A 113 -25.51 -13.41 26.23
N ILE A 114 -24.90 -12.42 25.58
CA ILE A 114 -24.92 -11.01 26.00
C ILE A 114 -25.58 -10.16 24.92
N ASN A 115 -26.39 -9.18 25.31
CA ASN A 115 -26.99 -8.24 24.38
C ASN A 115 -26.04 -7.06 24.13
N LEU A 116 -25.49 -7.00 22.92
CA LEU A 116 -24.45 -6.03 22.57
C LEU A 116 -24.87 -4.57 22.73
N ARG A 117 -26.16 -4.25 22.56
CA ARG A 117 -26.69 -2.88 22.68
C ARG A 117 -26.87 -2.45 24.14
N LYS A 118 -27.33 -3.36 24.99
CA LYS A 118 -27.60 -3.07 26.41
C LYS A 118 -26.32 -3.10 27.23
N ASP A 119 -25.51 -4.12 27.03
CA ASP A 119 -24.42 -4.46 27.96
C ASP A 119 -23.10 -3.81 27.56
N PHE A 120 -22.86 -3.56 26.27
CA PHE A 120 -21.64 -2.94 25.78
C PHE A 120 -21.85 -1.51 25.28
N LEU A 121 -20.77 -0.72 25.33
CA LEU A 121 -20.67 0.54 24.61
C LEU A 121 -20.05 0.29 23.24
N VAL A 122 -20.81 0.55 22.19
CA VAL A 122 -20.33 0.43 20.81
C VAL A 122 -19.46 1.64 20.45
N GLN A 123 -18.22 1.38 20.06
CA GLN A 123 -17.28 2.42 19.61
C GLN A 123 -17.00 2.25 18.11
N PRO A 124 -17.37 3.22 17.25
CA PRO A 124 -16.99 3.20 15.84
C PRO A 124 -15.48 3.46 15.71
N VAL A 125 -14.82 2.62 14.92
CA VAL A 125 -13.39 2.68 14.64
C VAL A 125 -13.10 3.61 13.45
N TYR A 126 -14.01 3.68 12.48
CA TYR A 126 -13.96 4.59 11.34
C TYR A 126 -15.10 5.61 11.43
N GLU A 127 -14.77 6.91 11.42
CA GLU A 127 -15.75 8.00 11.45
C GLU A 127 -16.23 8.41 10.04
N GLU A 128 -15.47 8.12 8.96
CA GLU A 128 -15.73 8.69 7.62
C GLU A 128 -15.80 7.69 6.43
N PHE A 129 -15.38 6.42 6.58
CA PHE A 129 -15.20 5.48 5.43
C PHE A 129 -15.96 4.16 5.59
N CYS A 130 -17.24 4.24 5.96
CA CYS A 130 -18.00 3.06 6.37
C CYS A 130 -18.53 2.15 5.24
N ASP A 131 -18.84 2.72 4.07
CA ASP A 131 -19.49 1.97 2.99
C ASP A 131 -18.55 0.95 2.30
N PHE A 132 -17.23 1.16 2.37
CA PHE A 132 -16.26 0.35 1.63
C PHE A 132 -15.83 -0.93 2.37
N ILE A 133 -15.96 -0.98 3.70
CA ILE A 133 -15.40 -2.07 4.54
C ILE A 133 -16.30 -3.32 4.53
N GLY A 134 -17.60 -3.15 4.34
CA GLY A 134 -18.57 -4.26 4.33
C GLY A 134 -18.48 -5.20 3.13
N LEU A 135 -17.89 -4.74 2.01
CA LEU A 135 -17.94 -5.46 0.72
C LEU A 135 -16.70 -6.32 0.42
N ASN A 136 -15.54 -6.02 1.02
CA ASN A 136 -14.24 -6.59 0.61
C ASN A 136 -13.47 -7.31 1.72
N SER A 137 -14.04 -7.46 2.91
CA SER A 137 -13.32 -8.07 4.01
C SER A 137 -13.37 -9.60 3.93
N SER A 138 -12.19 -10.24 4.00
CA SER A 138 -12.07 -11.69 4.24
C SER A 138 -12.60 -11.99 5.63
N LEU A 139 -13.91 -12.20 5.73
CA LEU A 139 -14.63 -12.37 6.98
C LEU A 139 -14.32 -13.77 7.51
N ASP A 140 -13.62 -13.82 8.65
CA ASP A 140 -13.46 -15.05 9.40
C ASP A 140 -14.69 -15.22 10.29
N HIS A 141 -15.33 -16.37 10.20
CA HIS A 141 -16.50 -16.71 11.03
C HIS A 141 -16.09 -17.49 12.29
N GLN A 142 -14.84 -17.92 12.40
CA GLN A 142 -14.35 -18.71 13.54
C GLN A 142 -13.52 -17.82 14.48
N TRP A 143 -14.23 -17.16 15.38
CA TRP A 143 -13.64 -16.34 16.42
C TRP A 143 -14.40 -16.47 17.74
N THR A 144 -13.68 -16.24 18.83
CA THR A 144 -14.24 -16.18 20.19
C THR A 144 -13.96 -14.81 20.78
N LEU A 145 -15.00 -14.12 21.26
CA LEU A 145 -14.86 -12.85 21.96
C LEU A 145 -14.84 -13.09 23.47
N PHE A 146 -13.82 -12.56 24.14
CA PHE A 146 -13.72 -12.56 25.59
C PHE A 146 -14.35 -11.30 26.19
N GLU A 147 -14.77 -11.39 27.46
CA GLU A 147 -15.39 -10.29 28.21
C GLU A 147 -14.51 -9.03 28.30
N ASN A 148 -13.19 -9.19 28.29
CA ASN A 148 -12.23 -8.07 28.27
C ASN A 148 -12.11 -7.37 26.90
N GLY A 149 -12.83 -7.87 25.88
CA GLY A 149 -12.78 -7.36 24.50
C GLY A 149 -11.53 -7.79 23.73
N ILE A 150 -10.92 -8.91 24.09
CA ILE A 150 -9.92 -9.59 23.25
C ILE A 150 -10.66 -10.57 22.33
N LEU A 151 -10.29 -10.57 21.05
CA LEU A 151 -10.85 -11.48 20.06
C LEU A 151 -9.83 -12.56 19.72
N PHE A 152 -10.20 -13.83 19.93
CA PHE A 152 -9.39 -14.99 19.60
C PHE A 152 -9.76 -15.50 18.22
N LYS A 153 -8.78 -15.49 17.32
CA LYS A 153 -8.92 -15.99 15.95
C LYS A 153 -8.53 -17.46 15.90
N HIS A 154 -9.47 -18.34 15.57
CA HIS A 154 -9.25 -19.80 15.57
C HIS A 154 -8.33 -20.25 14.45
N THR A 155 -8.39 -19.62 13.28
CA THR A 155 -7.63 -20.03 12.08
C THR A 155 -6.12 -20.04 12.29
N ASN A 156 -5.58 -19.09 13.07
CA ASN A 156 -4.14 -19.02 13.39
C ASN A 156 -3.84 -19.08 14.90
N ASN A 157 -4.82 -19.40 15.75
CA ASN A 157 -4.70 -19.42 17.22
C ASN A 157 -4.04 -18.17 17.83
N HIS A 158 -4.41 -16.99 17.35
CA HIS A 158 -3.84 -15.72 17.83
C HIS A 158 -4.89 -14.80 18.44
N ASN A 159 -4.55 -14.23 19.60
CA ASN A 159 -5.33 -13.18 20.26
C ASN A 159 -5.11 -11.84 19.55
N LYS A 160 -6.18 -11.10 19.32
CA LYS A 160 -6.16 -9.74 18.79
C LYS A 160 -6.75 -8.78 19.81
N ASN A 161 -5.98 -7.76 20.15
CA ASN A 161 -6.37 -6.69 21.07
C ASN A 161 -7.33 -5.70 20.39
N LYS A 162 -8.06 -4.94 21.20
CA LYS A 162 -8.84 -3.76 20.75
C LYS A 162 -7.94 -2.82 19.94
N GLY A 163 -8.42 -2.40 18.77
CA GLY A 163 -7.64 -1.62 17.79
C GLY A 163 -6.90 -2.45 16.74
N ARG A 164 -6.95 -3.79 16.80
CA ARG A 164 -6.48 -4.69 15.73
C ARG A 164 -7.61 -5.48 15.05
N TYR A 165 -8.83 -5.27 15.51
CA TYR A 165 -10.03 -5.81 14.90
C TYR A 165 -11.19 -4.83 15.10
N CYS A 166 -12.21 -4.95 14.27
CA CYS A 166 -13.48 -4.27 14.46
C CYS A 166 -14.62 -5.17 13.96
N LEU A 167 -15.78 -5.09 14.60
CA LEU A 167 -16.94 -5.92 14.26
C LEU A 167 -17.84 -5.23 13.23
N VAL A 168 -18.44 -6.03 12.36
CA VAL A 168 -19.33 -5.57 11.27
C VAL A 168 -20.59 -6.45 11.24
N PRO A 169 -21.80 -5.87 11.17
CA PRO A 169 -23.01 -6.65 10.89
C PRO A 169 -23.03 -7.11 9.42
N LEU A 170 -23.31 -8.39 9.20
CA LEU A 170 -23.42 -9.03 7.89
C LEU A 170 -24.85 -9.46 7.67
N ALA A 171 -25.49 -8.96 6.61
CA ALA A 171 -26.79 -9.47 6.20
C ALA A 171 -26.63 -10.91 5.69
N VAL A 172 -27.31 -11.85 6.35
CA VAL A 172 -27.43 -13.25 5.88
C VAL A 172 -28.72 -13.41 5.09
N ASN A 173 -29.80 -12.75 5.53
CA ASN A 173 -31.09 -12.58 4.85
C ASN A 173 -31.60 -11.14 5.08
N ASP A 174 -32.68 -10.72 4.40
CA ASP A 174 -33.23 -9.35 4.47
C ASP A 174 -33.47 -8.82 5.91
N ASP A 175 -33.70 -9.71 6.89
CA ASP A 175 -33.91 -9.34 8.31
C ASP A 175 -32.97 -10.06 9.31
N VAL A 176 -32.01 -10.87 8.85
CA VAL A 176 -31.13 -11.65 9.75
C VAL A 176 -29.69 -11.23 9.54
N TYR A 177 -29.14 -10.55 10.56
CA TYR A 177 -27.75 -10.11 10.57
C TYR A 177 -26.90 -11.02 11.46
N LYS A 178 -25.74 -11.44 10.96
CA LYS A 178 -24.68 -12.09 11.76
C LYS A 178 -23.54 -11.13 11.98
N LEU A 179 -22.80 -11.31 13.06
CA LEU A 179 -21.62 -10.49 13.32
C LEU A 179 -20.38 -11.12 12.67
N GLY A 180 -19.65 -10.32 11.91
CA GLY A 180 -18.34 -10.66 11.36
C GLY A 180 -17.23 -9.89 12.07
N ALA A 181 -16.03 -10.48 12.13
CA ALA A 181 -14.84 -9.79 12.60
C ALA A 181 -13.99 -9.37 11.39
N HIS A 182 -13.77 -8.06 11.26
CA HIS A 182 -12.77 -7.52 10.36
C HIS A 182 -11.45 -7.36 11.11
N TYR A 183 -10.38 -7.90 10.55
CA TYR A 183 -9.04 -7.75 11.11
C TYR A 183 -8.34 -6.60 10.41
N LEU A 184 -7.89 -5.63 11.20
CA LEU A 184 -7.04 -4.57 10.68
C LEU A 184 -5.70 -5.22 10.33
N ALA A 185 -5.27 -5.03 9.09
CA ALA A 185 -3.99 -5.53 8.62
C ALA A 185 -2.93 -5.07 9.62
N GLU A 186 -2.20 -6.03 10.17
CA GLU A 186 -1.02 -5.69 10.95
C GLU A 186 -0.11 -4.97 9.97
N SER A 187 0.08 -3.66 10.16
CA SER A 187 1.27 -3.02 9.64
C SER A 187 2.41 -3.75 10.33
N SER A 188 2.81 -4.85 9.73
CA SER A 188 4.16 -5.32 9.86
C SER A 188 4.95 -4.04 9.68
N SER A 189 5.61 -3.61 10.74
CA SER A 189 6.89 -2.96 10.57
C SER A 189 7.66 -3.94 9.71
N THR A 190 7.51 -3.83 8.39
CA THR A 190 8.36 -4.47 7.42
C THR A 190 9.71 -3.92 7.81
N LYS A 191 10.42 -4.68 8.65
CA LYS A 191 11.87 -4.80 8.49
C LYS A 191 12.00 -4.93 6.99
N SER A 192 12.58 -3.91 6.37
CA SER A 192 12.70 -3.77 4.93
C SER A 192 13.62 -4.86 4.39
N THR A 193 13.18 -6.11 4.46
CA THR A 193 13.66 -7.20 3.63
C THR A 193 13.09 -6.89 2.27
N ILE A 194 13.94 -6.30 1.43
CA ILE A 194 13.69 -6.13 -0.01
C ILE A 194 13.18 -7.48 -0.51
N THR A 195 11.93 -7.53 -0.95
CA THR A 195 11.37 -8.78 -1.47
C THR A 195 11.97 -9.05 -2.86
N LEU A 196 11.91 -10.30 -3.33
CA LEU A 196 12.41 -10.63 -4.67
C LEU A 196 11.73 -9.81 -5.79
N PRO A 197 10.40 -9.64 -5.81
CA PRO A 197 9.73 -8.75 -6.77
C PRO A 197 10.24 -7.30 -6.71
N ASP A 198 10.46 -6.78 -5.51
CA ASP A 198 10.98 -5.43 -5.29
C ASP A 198 12.37 -5.27 -5.94
N ALA A 199 13.30 -6.17 -5.66
CA ALA A 199 14.63 -6.15 -6.27
C ALA A 199 14.55 -6.22 -7.82
N LEU A 200 13.68 -7.08 -8.35
CA LEU A 200 13.47 -7.23 -9.79
C LEU A 200 12.95 -5.94 -10.44
N ARG A 201 12.04 -5.21 -9.79
CA ARG A 201 11.54 -3.92 -10.31
C ARG A 201 12.65 -2.89 -10.44
N VAL A 202 13.53 -2.78 -9.44
CA VAL A 202 14.67 -1.84 -9.48
C VAL A 202 15.61 -2.18 -10.62
N ILE A 203 15.93 -3.47 -10.79
CA ILE A 203 16.76 -3.95 -11.90
C ILE A 203 16.07 -3.67 -13.25
N SER A 204 14.75 -3.90 -13.35
CA SER A 204 13.95 -3.58 -14.54
C SER A 204 14.00 -2.10 -14.90
N ILE A 205 13.91 -1.18 -13.93
CA ILE A 205 14.04 0.27 -14.16
C ILE A 205 15.41 0.59 -14.77
N PHE A 206 16.48 0.04 -14.19
CA PHE A 206 17.84 0.23 -14.70
C PHE A 206 17.99 -0.29 -16.15
N CYS A 207 17.47 -1.48 -16.45
CA CYS A 207 17.45 -2.06 -17.80
C CYS A 207 16.68 -1.19 -18.81
N MET A 208 15.55 -0.59 -18.41
CA MET A 208 14.78 0.31 -19.27
C MET A 208 15.53 1.61 -19.57
N ILE A 209 16.21 2.20 -18.57
CA ILE A 209 17.05 3.39 -18.76
C ILE A 209 18.16 3.11 -19.79
N ILE A 210 18.85 1.98 -19.68
CA ILE A 210 19.88 1.59 -20.67
C ILE A 210 19.26 1.40 -22.06
N THR A 211 18.07 0.80 -22.14
CA THR A 211 17.35 0.63 -23.42
C THR A 211 17.05 1.97 -24.07
N ILE A 212 16.51 2.93 -23.30
CA ILE A 212 16.22 4.29 -23.76
C ILE A 212 17.51 4.97 -24.23
N ALA A 213 18.58 4.93 -23.44
CA ALA A 213 19.86 5.53 -23.78
C ALA A 213 20.43 4.96 -25.10
N THR A 214 20.32 3.65 -25.29
CA THR A 214 20.74 2.96 -26.52
C THR A 214 19.97 3.48 -27.73
N TYR A 215 18.64 3.59 -27.63
CA TYR A 215 17.81 4.05 -28.74
C TYR A 215 18.06 5.52 -29.08
N LEU A 216 18.37 6.37 -28.09
CA LEU A 216 18.74 7.77 -28.31
C LEU A 216 20.14 7.93 -28.93
N TYR A 217 21.09 7.09 -28.52
CA TYR A 217 22.50 7.16 -28.94
C TYR A 217 22.72 6.76 -30.40
N PHE A 218 21.98 5.76 -30.89
CA PHE A 218 22.15 5.25 -32.25
C PHE A 218 21.18 5.94 -33.21
N PRO A 219 21.66 6.84 -34.10
CA PRO A 219 20.81 7.56 -35.05
C PRO A 219 20.11 6.63 -36.06
N LYS A 220 20.59 5.38 -36.20
CA LYS A 220 19.97 4.32 -37.01
C LYS A 220 18.60 3.87 -36.45
N PHE A 221 18.34 4.07 -35.16
CA PHE A 221 17.09 3.73 -34.47
C PHE A 221 16.22 4.96 -34.18
N ARG A 222 16.08 5.87 -35.15
CA ARG A 222 15.19 7.05 -35.07
C ARG A 222 13.93 6.92 -35.92
N SER A 223 13.55 5.69 -36.28
CA SER A 223 12.30 5.46 -36.99
C SER A 223 11.09 5.78 -36.10
N VAL A 224 9.91 5.95 -36.71
CA VAL A 224 8.66 6.18 -35.97
C VAL A 224 8.42 5.07 -34.93
N TYR A 225 8.77 3.82 -35.27
CA TYR A 225 8.69 2.67 -34.37
C TYR A 225 9.57 2.86 -33.13
N ASP A 226 10.83 3.28 -33.31
CA ASP A 226 11.78 3.41 -32.20
C ASP A 226 11.38 4.54 -31.24
N LYS A 227 10.81 5.64 -31.76
CA LYS A 227 10.26 6.73 -30.95
C LYS A 227 9.10 6.27 -30.08
N CYS A 228 8.19 5.45 -30.62
CA CYS A 228 7.10 4.85 -29.84
C CYS A 228 7.65 3.92 -28.75
N CYS A 229 8.69 3.13 -29.06
CA CYS A 229 9.37 2.29 -28.07
C CYS A 229 10.02 3.11 -26.94
N ILE A 230 10.69 4.23 -27.25
CA ILE A 230 11.25 5.13 -26.22
C ILE A 230 10.15 5.62 -25.28
N CYS A 231 9.02 6.08 -25.82
CA CYS A 231 7.90 6.58 -25.01
C CYS A 231 7.29 5.46 -24.14
N TYR A 232 7.17 4.26 -24.70
CA TYR A 232 6.74 3.07 -23.96
C TYR A 232 7.67 2.73 -22.79
N PHE A 233 8.98 2.66 -23.02
CA PHE A 233 9.95 2.38 -21.96
C PHE A 233 9.99 3.47 -20.89
N PHE A 234 9.83 4.72 -21.30
CA PHE A 234 9.77 5.85 -20.38
C PHE A 234 8.55 5.75 -19.47
N CYS A 235 7.35 5.56 -20.03
CA CYS A 235 6.13 5.41 -19.24
C CYS A 235 6.22 4.20 -18.29
N LEU A 236 6.70 3.04 -18.77
CA LEU A 236 6.85 1.85 -17.94
C LEU A 236 7.86 2.06 -16.79
N ALA A 237 8.97 2.77 -17.02
CA ALA A 237 9.91 3.13 -15.98
C ALA A 237 9.30 4.06 -14.93
N VAL A 238 8.56 5.09 -15.36
CA VAL A 238 7.84 6.00 -14.44
C VAL A 238 6.81 5.23 -13.61
N SER A 239 6.01 4.35 -14.22
CA SER A 239 5.06 3.50 -13.49
C SER A 239 5.75 2.65 -12.42
N PHE A 240 6.87 2.01 -12.73
CA PHE A 240 7.62 1.20 -11.77
C PHE A 240 8.23 2.04 -10.64
N THR A 241 8.67 3.27 -10.92
CA THR A 241 9.16 4.17 -9.86
C THR A 241 8.06 4.66 -8.92
N LEU A 242 6.85 4.90 -9.43
CA LEU A 242 5.71 5.38 -8.64
C LEU A 242 5.17 4.31 -7.69
N LEU A 243 5.24 3.04 -8.07
CA LEU A 243 4.88 1.89 -7.22
C LEU A 243 5.74 1.78 -5.94
N TRP A 244 6.91 2.41 -5.90
CA TRP A 244 7.78 2.47 -4.72
C TRP A 244 7.55 3.72 -3.85
N CYS A 245 6.96 4.77 -4.41
CA CYS A 245 6.80 6.07 -3.77
C CYS A 245 5.41 6.24 -3.14
N GLU A 246 5.01 5.30 -2.28
CA GLU A 246 3.73 5.40 -1.57
C GLU A 246 3.71 6.48 -0.47
N LEU A 247 4.85 7.07 -0.11
CA LEU A 247 4.99 7.70 1.21
C LEU A 247 4.70 9.20 1.32
N PHE A 248 4.38 9.94 0.25
CA PHE A 248 4.26 11.41 0.36
C PHE A 248 2.97 12.04 -0.16
N PHE A 249 2.28 11.48 -1.17
CA PHE A 249 1.02 12.05 -1.69
C PHE A 249 0.11 11.00 -2.33
N ILE A 250 -0.55 10.17 -1.51
CA ILE A 250 -1.36 9.00 -1.94
C ILE A 250 -2.31 9.31 -3.10
N PHE A 251 -3.03 10.44 -3.07
CA PHE A 251 -3.98 10.79 -4.12
C PHE A 251 -3.28 11.20 -5.42
N ILE A 252 -2.30 12.12 -5.35
CA ILE A 252 -1.60 12.63 -6.54
C ILE A 252 -0.75 11.53 -7.18
N SER A 253 -0.06 10.72 -6.38
CA SER A 253 0.74 9.60 -6.88
C SER A 253 -0.15 8.54 -7.54
N GLY A 254 -1.33 8.26 -6.99
CA GLY A 254 -2.32 7.37 -7.59
C GLY A 254 -2.80 7.86 -8.96
N TYR A 255 -3.18 9.13 -9.08
CA TYR A 255 -3.61 9.69 -10.37
C TYR A 255 -2.48 9.67 -11.41
N ILE A 256 -1.28 10.11 -11.05
CA ILE A 256 -0.13 10.10 -11.97
C ILE A 256 0.21 8.65 -12.37
N GLY A 257 0.19 7.71 -11.42
CA GLY A 257 0.40 6.30 -11.66
C GLY A 257 -0.59 5.74 -12.68
N TYR A 258 -1.89 6.00 -12.48
CA TYR A 258 -2.95 5.59 -13.40
C TYR A 258 -2.73 6.11 -14.82
N TYR A 259 -2.52 7.43 -14.98
CA TYR A 259 -2.30 8.03 -16.30
C TYR A 259 -1.05 7.46 -16.98
N THR A 260 0.01 7.21 -16.21
CA THR A 260 1.27 6.64 -16.74
C THR A 260 1.08 5.19 -17.21
N VAL A 261 0.32 4.38 -16.48
CA VAL A 261 -0.02 3.01 -16.90
C VAL A 261 -0.89 3.03 -18.16
N MET A 262 -1.90 3.90 -18.23
CA MET A 262 -2.73 4.05 -19.44
C MET A 262 -1.92 4.52 -20.65
N ALA A 263 -0.98 5.45 -20.45
CA ALA A 263 -0.05 5.87 -21.49
C ALA A 263 0.83 4.70 -21.97
N THR A 264 1.28 3.82 -21.06
CA THR A 264 2.05 2.62 -21.41
C THR A 264 1.28 1.71 -22.37
N PHE A 265 -0.01 1.46 -22.09
CA PHE A 265 -0.86 0.67 -22.99
C PHE A 265 -1.10 1.34 -24.34
N LEU A 266 -1.28 2.66 -24.35
CA LEU A 266 -1.42 3.45 -25.58
C LEU A 266 -0.18 3.34 -26.47
N TRP A 267 1.01 3.47 -25.88
CA TRP A 267 2.26 3.33 -26.64
C TRP A 267 2.47 1.91 -27.13
N LEU A 268 2.10 0.90 -26.34
CA LEU A 268 2.12 -0.50 -26.78
C LEU A 268 1.20 -0.73 -27.98
N LEU A 269 0.01 -0.14 -27.99
CA LEU A 269 -0.91 -0.16 -29.13
C LEU A 269 -0.28 0.49 -30.37
N MET A 270 0.39 1.63 -30.22
CA MET A 270 1.10 2.31 -31.31
C MET A 270 2.26 1.48 -31.86
N ILE A 271 3.02 0.80 -31.01
CA ILE A 271 4.07 -0.14 -31.41
C ILE A 271 3.46 -1.29 -32.23
N ASN A 272 2.37 -1.88 -31.74
CA ASN A 272 1.65 -2.95 -32.43
C ASN A 272 1.13 -2.50 -33.79
N PHE A 273 0.56 -1.30 -33.89
CA PHE A 273 0.06 -0.74 -35.14
C PHE A 273 1.20 -0.44 -36.14
N THR A 274 2.30 0.15 -35.68
CA THR A 274 3.46 0.43 -36.54
C THR A 274 4.15 -0.85 -37.01
N LEU A 275 4.18 -1.89 -36.19
CA LEU A 275 4.58 -3.23 -36.60
C LEU A 275 3.61 -3.76 -37.65
N TRP A 276 2.30 -3.74 -37.39
CA TRP A 276 1.27 -4.20 -38.32
C TRP A 276 1.35 -3.52 -39.69
N LYS A 277 1.60 -2.21 -39.76
CA LYS A 277 1.80 -1.51 -41.04
C LYS A 277 3.01 -2.02 -41.83
N LYS A 278 4.04 -2.54 -41.15
CA LYS A 278 5.22 -3.19 -41.75
C LYS A 278 4.95 -4.66 -42.14
N PHE A 279 3.81 -5.26 -41.79
CA PHE A 279 3.43 -6.63 -42.19
C PHE A 279 3.26 -6.81 -43.70
N LYS A 280 3.26 -5.73 -44.50
CA LYS A 280 3.23 -5.87 -45.96
C LYS A 280 4.45 -6.60 -46.54
N ASN A 281 5.56 -6.77 -45.81
CA ASN A 281 6.74 -7.51 -46.27
C ASN A 281 7.48 -8.25 -45.12
N LEU A 282 7.24 -9.58 -44.96
CA LEU A 282 8.10 -10.61 -44.31
C LEU A 282 7.71 -11.16 -42.91
N GLY A 283 7.73 -12.50 -42.78
CA GLY A 283 7.37 -13.27 -41.56
C GLY A 283 8.28 -13.12 -40.33
N ILE A 284 9.42 -12.41 -40.44
CA ILE A 284 10.27 -12.08 -39.28
C ILE A 284 9.59 -11.03 -38.38
N ALA A 285 8.77 -10.13 -38.95
CA ALA A 285 7.99 -9.15 -38.19
C ALA A 285 6.90 -9.84 -37.35
N PHE A 286 6.31 -10.93 -37.86
CA PHE A 286 5.30 -11.72 -37.17
C PHE A 286 5.82 -12.31 -35.85
N LYS A 287 7.02 -12.89 -35.88
CA LYS A 287 7.65 -13.49 -34.69
C LYS A 287 7.99 -12.46 -33.62
N LEU A 288 8.43 -11.25 -34.01
CA LEU A 288 8.74 -10.17 -33.08
C LEU A 288 7.47 -9.58 -32.46
N PHE A 289 6.42 -9.37 -33.26
CA PHE A 289 5.11 -8.90 -32.82
C PHE A 289 4.49 -9.85 -31.79
N PHE A 290 4.42 -11.16 -32.11
CA PHE A 290 3.84 -12.15 -31.22
C PHE A 290 4.63 -12.27 -29.90
N ARG A 291 5.96 -12.13 -29.95
CA ARG A 291 6.81 -12.15 -28.75
C ARG A 291 6.56 -10.95 -27.84
N LEU A 292 6.41 -9.75 -28.39
CA LEU A 292 6.08 -8.55 -27.60
C LEU A 292 4.68 -8.68 -27.00
N PHE A 293 3.69 -9.07 -27.81
CA PHE A 293 2.31 -9.28 -27.33
C PHE A 293 2.23 -10.37 -26.24
N ALA A 294 2.98 -11.47 -26.37
CA ALA A 294 2.99 -12.51 -25.35
C ALA A 294 3.63 -12.03 -24.04
N ILE A 295 4.76 -11.31 -24.10
CA ILE A 295 5.47 -10.84 -22.90
C ILE A 295 4.70 -9.72 -22.19
N THR A 296 4.07 -8.80 -22.94
CA THR A 296 3.47 -7.59 -22.34
C THR A 296 1.94 -7.62 -22.35
N GLY A 297 1.29 -8.40 -23.19
CA GLY A 297 -0.17 -8.53 -23.20
C GLY A 297 -0.64 -9.56 -22.19
N VAL A 298 -0.01 -10.74 -22.17
CA VAL A 298 -0.44 -11.85 -21.30
C VAL A 298 -0.16 -11.56 -19.83
N SER A 299 1.00 -11.00 -19.49
CA SER A 299 1.34 -10.67 -18.10
C SER A 299 0.35 -9.68 -17.47
N TRP A 300 -0.02 -8.63 -18.21
CA TRP A 300 -0.98 -7.64 -17.72
C TRP A 300 -2.42 -8.18 -17.69
N LEU A 301 -2.79 -9.04 -18.64
CA LEU A 301 -4.08 -9.73 -18.61
C LEU A 301 -4.18 -10.67 -17.40
N LEU A 302 -3.10 -11.39 -17.06
CA LEU A 302 -3.05 -12.26 -15.90
C LEU A 302 -3.18 -11.48 -14.59
N GLU A 303 -2.59 -10.29 -14.48
CA GLU A 303 -2.80 -9.42 -13.31
C GLU A 303 -4.24 -8.95 -13.18
N ILE A 304 -4.86 -8.51 -14.29
CA ILE A 304 -6.27 -8.10 -14.29
C ILE A 304 -7.16 -9.27 -13.90
N ILE A 305 -6.91 -10.47 -14.42
CA ILE A 305 -7.68 -11.67 -14.07
C ILE A 305 -7.45 -12.05 -12.60
N ALA A 306 -6.22 -12.02 -12.11
CA ALA A 306 -5.91 -12.32 -10.71
C ALA A 306 -6.65 -11.38 -9.76
N PHE A 307 -6.71 -10.09 -10.10
CA PHE A 307 -7.48 -9.08 -9.39
C PHE A 307 -9.00 -9.33 -9.46
N LEU A 308 -9.55 -9.50 -10.66
CA LEU A 308 -10.99 -9.69 -10.87
C LEU A 308 -11.53 -10.99 -10.25
N CYS A 309 -10.75 -12.06 -10.31
CA CYS A 309 -11.13 -13.37 -9.77
C CYS A 309 -10.75 -13.53 -8.29
N SER A 310 -10.18 -12.50 -7.65
CA SER A 310 -9.69 -12.56 -6.25
C SER A 310 -8.94 -13.85 -5.95
N ILE A 311 -8.02 -14.24 -6.85
CA ILE A 311 -7.30 -15.51 -6.75
C ILE A 311 -6.39 -15.45 -5.52
N ASN A 312 -6.84 -16.05 -4.42
CA ASN A 312 -6.07 -16.10 -3.17
C ASN A 312 -5.03 -17.22 -3.11
N ASN A 313 -4.68 -17.80 -4.27
CA ASN A 313 -3.56 -18.75 -4.33
C ASN A 313 -2.24 -17.99 -4.26
N PHE A 314 -1.63 -18.01 -3.09
CA PHE A 314 -0.38 -17.32 -2.78
C PHE A 314 0.75 -17.63 -3.78
N GLY A 315 0.84 -18.86 -4.28
CA GLY A 315 1.90 -19.23 -5.25
C GLY A 315 1.68 -18.63 -6.64
N VAL A 316 0.43 -18.55 -7.09
CA VAL A 316 0.08 -18.03 -8.43
C VAL A 316 0.25 -16.51 -8.48
N THR A 317 -0.22 -15.81 -7.45
CA THR A 317 -0.10 -14.35 -7.34
C THR A 317 1.37 -13.91 -7.26
N GLN A 318 2.18 -14.58 -6.45
CA GLN A 318 3.63 -14.32 -6.39
C GLN A 318 4.32 -14.54 -7.73
N LEU A 319 3.95 -15.59 -8.47
CA LEU A 319 4.55 -15.88 -9.77
C LEU A 319 4.23 -14.76 -10.78
N ILE A 320 2.98 -14.29 -10.80
CA ILE A 320 2.55 -13.19 -11.66
C ILE A 320 3.33 -11.92 -11.32
N ASP A 321 3.42 -11.58 -10.03
CA ASP A 321 4.17 -10.40 -9.55
C ASP A 321 5.65 -10.44 -9.94
N ILE A 322 6.29 -11.61 -9.86
CA ILE A 322 7.69 -11.81 -10.26
C ILE A 322 7.85 -11.55 -11.77
N ILE A 323 6.96 -12.11 -12.59
CA ILE A 323 7.01 -11.96 -14.05
C ILE A 323 6.84 -10.50 -14.45
N THR A 324 5.84 -9.81 -13.88
CA THR A 324 5.62 -8.38 -14.16
C THR A 324 6.79 -7.54 -13.67
N SER A 325 7.32 -7.84 -12.48
CA SER A 325 8.48 -7.13 -11.92
C SER A 325 9.74 -7.30 -12.78
N ALA A 326 9.89 -8.41 -13.49
CA ALA A 326 10.99 -8.70 -14.41
C ALA A 326 10.76 -8.18 -15.85
N GLN A 327 9.63 -7.54 -16.15
CA GLN A 327 9.26 -7.16 -17.52
C GLN A 327 10.30 -6.24 -18.19
N GLY A 328 10.87 -5.28 -17.45
CA GLY A 328 11.92 -4.39 -17.98
C GLY A 328 13.19 -5.14 -18.39
N ILE A 329 13.58 -6.17 -17.63
CA ILE A 329 14.69 -7.06 -17.96
C ILE A 329 14.38 -7.82 -19.25
N LEU A 330 13.22 -8.47 -19.34
CA LEU A 330 12.82 -9.23 -20.53
C LEU A 330 12.83 -8.37 -21.79
N LEU A 331 12.31 -7.14 -21.71
CA LEU A 331 12.28 -6.22 -22.84
C LEU A 331 13.69 -5.74 -23.23
N PHE A 332 14.57 -5.50 -22.27
CA PHE A 332 15.98 -5.18 -22.55
C PHE A 332 16.66 -6.29 -23.37
N PHE A 333 16.45 -7.56 -23.01
CA PHE A 333 16.98 -8.71 -23.78
C PHE A 333 16.40 -8.78 -25.20
N VAL A 334 15.11 -8.50 -25.38
CA VAL A 334 14.46 -8.53 -26.71
C VAL A 334 14.92 -7.36 -27.59
N SER A 335 15.14 -6.19 -26.99
CA SER A 335 15.39 -4.93 -27.69
C SER A 335 16.87 -4.65 -27.93
N VAL A 336 17.70 -4.66 -26.88
CA VAL A 336 19.11 -4.23 -26.95
C VAL A 336 20.02 -5.38 -27.33
N LEU A 337 19.75 -6.60 -26.83
CA LEU A 337 20.60 -7.77 -27.09
C LEU A 337 20.28 -8.47 -28.42
N LYS A 338 19.54 -7.81 -29.32
CA LYS A 338 19.34 -8.31 -30.68
C LYS A 338 20.64 -8.16 -31.46
N LYS A 339 21.01 -9.21 -32.21
CA LYS A 339 22.28 -9.30 -32.96
C LYS A 339 22.60 -8.04 -33.80
N GLU A 340 21.58 -7.39 -34.37
CA GLU A 340 21.77 -6.20 -35.19
C GLU A 340 22.24 -4.97 -34.38
N VAL A 341 21.76 -4.81 -33.15
CA VAL A 341 22.15 -3.72 -32.25
C VAL A 341 23.57 -3.96 -31.76
N ILE A 342 23.89 -5.19 -31.34
CA ILE A 342 25.23 -5.59 -30.90
C ILE A 342 26.24 -5.42 -32.06
N LYS A 343 25.88 -5.83 -33.27
CA LYS A 343 26.74 -5.66 -34.44
C LYS A 343 27.00 -4.18 -34.74
N ALA A 344 25.96 -3.34 -34.72
CA ALA A 344 26.10 -1.90 -34.91
C ALA A 344 26.95 -1.23 -33.81
N PHE A 345 26.90 -1.74 -32.58
CA PHE A 345 27.77 -1.30 -31.49
C PHE A 345 29.22 -1.68 -31.75
N ASN A 346 29.51 -2.95 -32.07
CA ASN A 346 30.86 -3.43 -32.33
C ASN A 346 31.50 -2.72 -33.54
N GLU A 347 30.76 -2.54 -34.64
CA GLU A 347 31.22 -1.81 -35.83
C GLU A 347 31.64 -0.36 -35.49
N ARG A 348 30.93 0.32 -34.58
CA ARG A 348 31.31 1.68 -34.15
C ARG A 348 32.51 1.70 -33.20
N VAL A 349 32.63 0.71 -32.32
CA VAL A 349 33.80 0.57 -31.44
C VAL A 349 35.06 0.31 -32.26
N GLU A 350 34.98 -0.56 -33.26
CA GLU A 350 36.08 -0.80 -34.21
C GLU A 350 36.43 0.46 -35.00
N LYS A 351 35.43 1.20 -35.50
CA LYS A 351 35.67 2.46 -36.23
C LYS A 351 36.37 3.52 -35.36
N ARG A 352 36.04 3.62 -34.07
CA ARG A 352 36.74 4.51 -33.12
C ARG A 352 38.17 4.07 -32.86
N LYS A 353 38.42 2.77 -32.69
CA LYS A 353 39.78 2.24 -32.52
C LYS A 353 40.65 2.50 -33.76
N SER A 354 40.10 2.29 -34.96
CA SER A 354 40.80 2.59 -36.22
C SER A 354 41.05 4.08 -36.42
N GLY A 355 40.11 4.95 -36.07
CA GLY A 355 40.28 6.41 -36.12
C GLY A 355 41.39 6.90 -35.19
N ASN A 356 41.36 6.49 -33.92
CA ASN A 356 42.42 6.85 -32.96
C ASN A 356 43.80 6.31 -33.38
N SER A 357 43.86 5.11 -33.97
CA SER A 357 45.15 4.55 -34.41
C SER A 357 45.77 5.34 -35.58
N ASN A 358 44.94 5.86 -36.49
CA ASN A 358 45.41 6.69 -37.60
C ASN A 358 45.84 8.09 -37.14
N ASP A 359 45.16 8.67 -36.15
CA ASP A 359 45.54 9.96 -35.56
C ASP A 359 46.87 9.87 -34.79
N TYR A 360 47.14 8.73 -34.13
CA TYR A 360 48.42 8.47 -33.48
C TYR A 360 49.58 8.33 -34.47
N ILE A 361 49.38 7.65 -35.62
CA ILE A 361 50.42 7.48 -36.65
C ILE A 361 50.76 8.83 -37.30
N ASN A 362 49.74 9.65 -37.61
CA ASN A 362 49.96 10.97 -38.21
C ASN A 362 50.66 11.97 -37.26
N ALA A 363 50.53 11.79 -35.94
CA ALA A 363 51.20 12.64 -34.95
C ALA A 363 52.68 12.28 -34.71
N THR A 364 53.14 11.12 -35.18
CA THR A 364 54.56 10.70 -35.11
C THR A 364 55.37 11.00 -36.36
N ASP A 365 54.70 11.33 -37.47
CA ASP A 365 55.32 11.68 -38.76
C ASP A 365 55.39 13.21 -39.01
N SER A 366 55.09 14.02 -38.00
CA SER A 366 55.28 15.49 -37.98
C SER A 366 56.24 15.89 -36.87
#